data_AF-A0A7G1I590-F1
#
_entry.id   AF-A0A7G1I590-F1
#
_cell.length_a   1.000
_cell.length_b   1.000
_cell.length_c   1.000
_cell.angle_alpha   90.00
_cell.angle_beta   90.00
_cell.angle_gamma   90.00
#
_symmetry.space_group_name_H-M   'P 1'
#
loop_
_entity.id
_entity.type
_entity.pdbx_description
1 polymer ?
#
loop_
_entity_poly.entity_id
_entity_poly.type
_entity_poly.pdbx_seq_one_letter_code
_entity_poly.pdbx_strand_id
1 'polypeptide(L)'
;MQTGPTLMVSDLFDFSLYVDARIEDIEQWYVSRFLAMRSTAFANPESHFHHYSALSDPQAVVAAREIWRSINRPNLVENILPTRPRATLVLRKDADHAINRLRLRKL
;
A
#
# COMPACT_ATOMS: atom_id res chain seq x y z
N MET A 1 -39.64 6.05 -1.65
CA MET A 1 -38.27 6.56 -1.85
C MET A 1 -37.54 5.54 -2.70
N GLN A 2 -37.14 5.90 -3.93
CA GLN A 2 -36.42 5.00 -4.83
C GLN A 2 -34.99 4.79 -4.31
N THR A 3 -34.67 3.58 -3.86
CA THR A 3 -33.28 3.15 -3.61
C THR A 3 -32.76 2.45 -4.85
N GLY A 4 -32.35 3.23 -5.86
CA GLY A 4 -31.50 2.71 -6.93
C GLY A 4 -30.09 2.41 -6.38
N PRO A 5 -29.30 1.54 -7.04
CA PRO A 5 -27.92 1.29 -6.62
C PRO A 5 -27.12 2.60 -6.63
N THR A 6 -26.44 2.89 -5.52
CA THR A 6 -25.51 4.03 -5.41
C THR A 6 -24.37 3.81 -6.40
N LEU A 7 -24.15 4.76 -7.31
CA LEU A 7 -23.02 4.76 -8.23
C LEU A 7 -21.71 4.66 -7.45
N MET A 8 -20.92 3.62 -7.70
CA MET A 8 -19.59 3.45 -7.14
C MET A 8 -18.56 3.87 -8.19
N VAL A 9 -17.40 4.38 -7.75
CA VAL A 9 -16.30 4.75 -8.67
C VAL A 9 -15.89 3.58 -9.58
N SER A 10 -15.98 2.33 -9.07
CA SER A 10 -15.70 1.12 -9.86
C SER A 10 -16.62 0.92 -11.06
N ASP A 11 -17.83 1.48 -11.03
CA ASP A 11 -18.80 1.36 -12.13
C ASP A 11 -18.40 2.23 -13.33
N LEU A 12 -17.41 3.11 -13.16
CA LEU A 12 -16.87 3.99 -14.19
C LEU A 12 -15.54 3.49 -14.77
N PHE A 13 -15.05 2.32 -14.33
CA PHE A 13 -13.78 1.76 -14.82
C PHE A 13 -14.02 0.77 -15.96
N ASP A 14 -13.43 1.04 -17.13
CA ASP A 14 -13.36 0.08 -18.24
C ASP A 14 -12.38 -1.07 -17.94
N PHE A 15 -11.35 -0.79 -17.15
CA PHE A 15 -10.33 -1.75 -16.76
C PHE A 15 -9.71 -1.37 -15.41
N SER A 16 -9.39 -2.35 -14.58
CA SER A 16 -8.77 -2.11 -13.27
C SER A 16 -7.62 -3.07 -12.98
N LEU A 17 -6.57 -2.54 -12.35
CA LEU A 17 -5.40 -3.28 -11.90
C LEU A 17 -5.39 -3.38 -10.37
N TYR A 18 -5.10 -4.56 -9.85
CA TYR A 18 -4.74 -4.74 -8.43
C TYR A 18 -3.32 -5.26 -8.34
N VAL A 19 -2.43 -4.49 -7.69
CA VAL A 19 -1.05 -4.90 -7.40
C VAL A 19 -1.02 -5.62 -6.05
N ASP A 20 -0.72 -6.91 -6.09
CA ASP A 20 -0.77 -7.80 -4.93
C ASP A 20 0.63 -8.27 -4.53
N ALA A 21 0.84 -8.51 -3.24
CA ALA A 21 2.06 -9.08 -2.67
C ALA A 21 1.76 -9.72 -1.30
N ARG A 22 2.69 -10.47 -0.71
CA ARG A 22 2.49 -10.96 0.66
C ARG A 22 2.51 -9.76 1.60
N ILE A 23 1.67 -9.78 2.65
CA ILE A 23 1.56 -8.65 3.58
C ILE A 23 2.92 -8.38 4.25
N GLU A 24 3.67 -9.44 4.51
CA GLU A 24 5.01 -9.40 5.10
C GLU A 24 6.03 -8.71 4.17
N ASP A 25 5.95 -8.98 2.86
CA ASP A 25 6.81 -8.32 1.87
C ASP A 25 6.44 -6.83 1.76
N ILE A 26 5.14 -6.48 1.78
CA ILE A 26 4.68 -5.08 1.74
C ILE A 26 5.14 -4.32 2.99
N GLU A 27 5.06 -4.94 4.18
CA GLU A 27 5.59 -4.37 5.42
C GLU A 27 7.08 -4.08 5.30
N GLN A 28 7.86 -5.03 4.78
CA GLN A 28 9.29 -4.85 4.59
C GLN A 28 9.60 -3.71 3.60
N TRP A 29 8.86 -3.62 2.50
CA TRP A 29 9.00 -2.52 1.54
C TRP A 29 8.63 -1.17 2.14
N TYR A 30 7.56 -1.13 2.94
CA TYR A 30 7.14 0.09 3.63
C TYR A 30 8.25 0.60 4.57
N VAL A 31 8.79 -0.29 5.43
CA VAL A 31 9.87 0.05 6.36
C VAL A 31 11.11 0.50 5.59
N SER A 32 11.51 -0.24 4.56
CA SER A 32 12.70 0.08 3.76
C SER A 32 12.56 1.45 3.07
N ARG A 33 11.39 1.75 2.51
CA ARG A 33 11.09 3.06 1.91
C ARG A 33 11.07 4.17 2.96
N PHE A 34 10.53 3.93 4.15
CA PHE A 34 10.53 4.91 5.24
C PHE A 34 11.96 5.31 5.64
N LEU A 35 12.87 4.32 5.76
CA LEU A 35 14.28 4.57 6.04
C LEU A 35 14.96 5.35 4.90
N ALA A 36 14.71 4.99 3.64
CA ALA A 36 15.26 5.72 2.49
C ALA A 36 14.75 7.17 2.41
N MET A 37 13.51 7.42 2.83
CA MET A 37 12.93 8.76 2.86
C MET A 37 13.53 9.63 3.97
N ARG A 38 14.00 9.04 5.08
CA ARG A 38 14.67 9.78 6.17
C ARG A 38 15.89 10.56 5.71
N SER A 39 16.71 9.97 4.85
CA SER A 39 17.92 10.61 4.30
C SER A 39 17.64 11.48 3.07
N THR A 40 16.40 11.53 2.58
CA THR A 40 16.02 12.25 1.36
C THR A 40 14.87 13.22 1.62
N ALA A 41 13.63 12.81 1.35
CA ALA A 41 12.45 13.67 1.42
C ALA A 41 12.15 14.21 2.84
N PHE A 42 12.54 13.50 3.90
CA PHE A 42 12.34 13.98 5.27
C PHE A 42 13.48 14.88 5.75
N ALA A 43 14.63 14.89 5.08
CA ALA A 43 15.73 15.78 5.43
C ALA A 43 15.41 17.26 5.11
N ASN A 44 14.47 17.51 4.21
CA ASN A 44 13.95 18.87 3.96
C ASN A 44 13.21 19.40 5.21
N PRO A 45 13.61 20.54 5.80
CA PRO A 45 12.92 21.14 6.94
C PRO A 45 11.44 21.47 6.71
N GLU A 46 11.03 21.70 5.45
CA GLU A 46 9.64 21.95 5.07
C GLU A 46 8.81 20.65 4.96
N SER A 47 9.44 19.49 5.07
CA SER A 47 8.76 18.21 5.05
C SER A 47 7.87 18.07 6.28
N HIS A 48 6.60 17.73 6.09
CA HIS A 48 5.70 17.35 7.20
C HIS A 48 6.33 16.25 8.08
N PHE A 49 7.14 15.38 7.48
CA PHE A 49 7.81 14.26 8.13
C PHE A 49 9.23 14.59 8.62
N HIS A 50 9.64 15.87 8.63
CA HIS A 50 10.98 16.27 9.02
C HIS A 50 11.39 15.79 10.42
N HIS A 51 10.43 15.71 11.34
CA HIS A 51 10.63 15.19 12.69
C HIS A 51 11.15 13.75 12.75
N TYR A 52 11.00 12.94 11.68
CA TYR A 52 11.58 11.60 11.59
C TYR A 52 13.04 11.58 11.11
N SER A 53 13.55 12.68 10.54
CA SER A 53 14.93 12.75 10.02
C SER A 53 15.98 12.56 11.11
N ALA A 54 15.68 12.99 12.34
CA ALA A 54 16.58 12.92 13.50
C ALA A 54 16.56 11.57 14.24
N LEU A 55 15.63 10.66 13.92
CA LEU A 55 15.61 9.33 14.52
C LEU A 55 16.86 8.54 14.11
N SER A 56 17.38 7.70 15.00
CA SER A 56 18.33 6.64 14.61
C SER A 56 17.63 5.56 13.79
N ASP A 57 18.39 4.73 13.07
CA ASP A 57 17.83 3.64 12.27
C ASP A 57 16.96 2.66 13.08
N PRO A 58 17.38 2.20 14.28
CA PRO A 58 16.52 1.36 15.10
C PRO A 58 15.20 2.04 15.50
N GLN A 59 15.26 3.32 15.88
CA GLN A 59 14.06 4.09 16.25
C GLN A 59 13.12 4.28 15.05
N ALA A 60 13.67 4.56 13.87
CA ALA A 60 12.90 4.73 12.65
C ALA A 60 12.23 3.44 12.19
N VAL A 61 12.90 2.28 12.34
CA VAL A 61 12.28 0.98 12.07
C VAL A 61 11.10 0.74 13.00
N VAL A 62 11.24 1.06 14.29
CA VAL A 62 10.14 0.95 15.27
C VAL A 62 8.97 1.85 14.86
N ALA A 63 9.24 3.14 14.61
CA ALA A 63 8.20 4.09 14.19
C ALA A 63 7.50 3.65 12.89
N ALA A 64 8.25 3.21 11.88
CA ALA A 64 7.68 2.73 10.62
C ALA A 64 6.79 1.50 10.83
N ARG A 65 7.23 0.54 11.65
CA ARG A 65 6.43 -0.65 11.97
C ARG A 65 5.18 -0.32 12.77
N GLU A 66 5.24 0.64 13.69
CA GLU A 66 4.06 1.09 14.43
C GLU A 66 3.03 1.71 13.48
N ILE A 67 3.43 2.66 12.63
CA ILE A 67 2.54 3.27 11.62
C ILE A 67 1.96 2.19 10.70
N TRP A 68 2.78 1.24 10.25
CA TRP A 68 2.29 0.13 9.44
C TRP A 68 1.22 -0.68 10.17
N ARG A 69 1.49 -1.09 11.41
CA ARG A 69 0.58 -1.95 12.18
C ARG A 69 -0.70 -1.26 12.61
N SER A 70 -0.65 0.03 12.94
CA SER A 70 -1.80 0.76 13.46
C SER A 70 -2.65 1.42 12.38
N ILE A 71 -2.08 1.71 11.20
CA ILE A 71 -2.77 2.46 10.14
C ILE A 71 -2.82 1.67 8.84
N ASN A 72 -1.66 1.35 8.24
CA ASN A 72 -1.63 0.86 6.87
C ASN A 72 -2.06 -0.60 6.72
N ARG A 73 -1.71 -1.47 7.67
CA ARG A 73 -2.09 -2.89 7.68
C ARG A 73 -3.60 -3.05 7.94
N PRO A 74 -4.22 -2.40 8.94
CA PRO A 74 -5.68 -2.41 9.09
C PRO A 74 -6.37 -1.93 7.82
N ASN A 75 -5.93 -0.81 7.25
CA ASN A 75 -6.51 -0.32 5.99
C ASN A 75 -6.34 -1.30 4.82
N LEU A 76 -5.17 -1.95 4.71
CA LEU A 76 -4.92 -2.99 3.71
C LEU A 76 -5.90 -4.16 3.88
N VAL A 77 -6.05 -4.68 5.09
CA VAL A 77 -6.83 -5.89 5.36
C VAL A 77 -8.33 -5.62 5.27
N GLU A 78 -8.78 -4.50 5.84
CA GLU A 78 -10.20 -4.19 6.02
C GLU A 78 -10.82 -3.52 4.81
N ASN A 79 -10.06 -2.69 4.08
CA ASN A 79 -10.61 -1.84 3.02
C ASN A 79 -10.04 -2.15 1.64
N ILE A 80 -8.73 -2.36 1.50
CA ILE A 80 -8.08 -2.50 0.19
C ILE A 80 -8.18 -3.94 -0.32
N LEU A 81 -7.73 -4.93 0.45
CA LEU A 81 -7.69 -6.34 0.06
C LEU A 81 -9.06 -6.91 -0.36
N PRO A 82 -10.19 -6.53 0.28
CA PRO A 82 -11.52 -6.97 -0.16
C PRO A 82 -11.91 -6.49 -1.57
N THR A 83 -11.23 -5.49 -2.12
CA THR A 83 -11.47 -5.01 -3.50
C THR A 83 -10.76 -5.86 -4.57
N ARG A 84 -9.73 -6.65 -4.19
CA ARG A 84 -8.94 -7.48 -5.12
C ARG A 84 -9.78 -8.40 -6.04
N PRO A 85 -10.87 -9.05 -5.59
CA PRO A 85 -11.70 -9.88 -6.47
C PRO A 85 -12.43 -9.09 -7.56
N ARG A 86 -12.61 -7.78 -7.39
CA ARG A 86 -13.29 -6.90 -8.37
C ARG A 86 -12.39 -6.46 -9.51
N ALA A 87 -11.07 -6.56 -9.34
CA ALA A 87 -10.10 -6.09 -10.34
C ALA A 87 -10.14 -6.93 -11.63
N THR A 88 -9.96 -6.27 -12.77
CA THR A 88 -9.89 -6.93 -14.08
C THR A 88 -8.62 -7.77 -14.20
N LEU A 89 -7.48 -7.22 -13.77
CA LEU A 89 -6.19 -7.91 -13.73
C LEU A 89 -5.52 -7.76 -12.36
N VAL A 90 -5.08 -8.88 -11.80
CA VAL A 90 -4.25 -8.91 -10.59
C VAL A 90 -2.80 -9.22 -10.98
N LEU A 91 -1.87 -8.34 -10.58
CA LEU A 91 -0.43 -8.49 -10.73
C LEU A 91 0.15 -8.92 -9.39
N ARG A 92 0.64 -10.14 -9.27
CA ARG A 92 1.23 -10.65 -8.03
C ARG A 92 2.75 -10.48 -8.07
N LYS A 93 3.27 -9.74 -7.09
CA LYS A 93 4.70 -9.51 -6.87
C LYS A 93 5.27 -10.50 -5.85
N ASP A 94 6.51 -10.91 -6.07
CA ASP A 94 7.38 -11.55 -5.08
C ASP A 94 8.18 -10.52 -4.29
N ALA A 95 8.91 -10.97 -3.28
CA ALA A 95 9.65 -10.15 -2.31
C ALA A 95 10.66 -9.17 -2.93
N ASP A 96 11.21 -9.51 -4.10
CA ASP A 96 12.15 -8.70 -4.89
C ASP A 96 11.46 -7.69 -5.83
N HIS A 97 10.15 -7.53 -5.68
CA HIS A 97 9.26 -6.75 -6.53
C HIS A 97 9.04 -7.29 -7.95
N ALA A 98 9.58 -8.44 -8.33
CA ALA A 98 9.27 -9.04 -9.62
C ALA A 98 7.81 -9.50 -9.67
N ILE A 99 7.14 -9.34 -10.81
CA ILE A 99 5.80 -9.90 -11.03
C ILE A 99 5.98 -11.34 -11.47
N ASN A 100 5.47 -12.30 -10.69
CA ASN A 100 5.61 -13.73 -10.97
C ASN A 100 4.31 -14.40 -11.44
N ARG A 101 3.16 -13.77 -11.19
CA ARG A 101 1.85 -14.33 -11.54
C ARG A 101 0.89 -13.23 -11.93
N LEU A 102 0.14 -13.50 -12.98
CA LEU A 102 -0.96 -12.67 -13.45
C LEU A 102 -2.27 -13.44 -13.34
N ARG A 103 -3.35 -12.75 -12.95
CA ARG A 103 -4.72 -13.30 -13.02
C ARG A 103 -5.61 -12.29 -13.72
N LEU A 104 -6.02 -12.62 -14.95
CA LEU A 104 -7.00 -11.87 -15.72
C LEU A 104 -8.40 -12.46 -15.49
N ARG A 105 -9.39 -11.63 -15.23
CA ARG A 105 -10.79 -12.04 -15.14
C ARG A 105 -11.28 -12.44 -16.53
N LYS A 106 -11.81 -13.66 -16.66
CA LYS A 106 -12.44 -14.10 -17.92
C LYS A 106 -13.80 -13.41 -18.04
N LEU A 107 -14.06 -12.84 -19.21
CA LEU A 107 -15.36 -12.25 -19.59
C LEU A 107 -16.35 -13.37 -19.96
#